data_AF-A0A7Y6UHZ5-F1
#
_entry.id   AF-A0A7Y6UHZ5-F1
#
_cell.length_a   1.000
_cell.length_b   1.000
_cell.length_c   1.000
_cell.angle_alpha   90.00
_cell.angle_beta   90.00
_cell.angle_gamma   90.00
#
_symmetry.space_group_name_H-M   'P 1'
#
loop_
_entity.id
_entity.type
_entity.pdbx_description
1 polymer ?
#
loop_
_entity_poly.entity_id
_entity_poly.type
_entity_poly.pdbx_seq_one_letter_code
_entity_poly.pdbx_strand_id
1 'polypeptide(L)'
;MKHWVTVLCAFAIGCDSPSATEGADASPADADANLVGNVVVHAVDKTGAAVPGLHVVFIDSDGTTIDQVTNAQGTAQASVHPGASATVIRERNTLGAYSMTTVQALVPGDDITIDTAPGSAAATDDAMSNRVVPLNTTAAGNMTFTYPAYSGAAKYIVFTPCGRTDVGTSRSPSLAFQAGCVKSPFDVLVVAASSGDVPLAWATKSGITFAAKATAAITDTWHAPESFAATYTNVTNRVTSIEMNRFVPYVRGIAQQVATGTTTGGDTTISTTKATKGLTTLIKSRILCAEGTGAGCVSSSSGTAQQTINEVIDGNAAAYSLDVGANLLPWVSASYVPETKTIAVTLTGTGTVDLFEANLRYTRNNAVIYTWRVFGPTPGDVTFPTLPATIPGDPTVRSTDAQGVYQVYLCESTALSGYRAAIKNVYESLGTCEANATATGTTATKPLAPTTGMSRLSQWN
;
A
#
# COMPACT_ATOMS: atom_id res chain seq x y z
N MET A 1 2.54 59.96 -36.39
CA MET A 1 2.99 60.40 -35.06
C MET A 1 1.94 60.01 -34.03
N LYS A 2 2.14 58.86 -33.36
CA LYS A 2 1.38 58.45 -32.17
C LYS A 2 2.39 57.76 -31.27
N HIS A 3 2.76 58.44 -30.18
CA HIS A 3 3.59 57.88 -29.12
C HIS A 3 2.75 56.90 -28.30
N TRP A 4 3.24 55.69 -28.11
CA TRP A 4 2.82 54.80 -27.03
C TRP A 4 3.98 54.72 -26.05
N VAL A 5 3.70 55.15 -24.82
CA VAL A 5 4.59 55.14 -23.68
C VAL A 5 4.71 53.69 -23.19
N THR A 6 5.92 53.15 -23.18
CA THR A 6 6.26 51.90 -22.51
C THR A 6 6.43 52.19 -21.02
N VAL A 7 5.49 51.76 -20.18
CA VAL A 7 5.66 51.73 -18.72
C VAL A 7 6.30 50.39 -18.36
N LEU A 8 7.58 50.46 -17.99
CA LEU A 8 8.33 49.37 -17.37
C LEU A 8 7.95 49.33 -15.88
N CYS A 9 7.10 48.38 -15.46
CA CYS A 9 6.94 48.05 -14.06
C CYS A 9 7.82 46.83 -13.75
N ALA A 10 8.98 47.08 -13.17
CA ALA A 10 9.80 46.06 -12.53
C ALA A 10 9.17 45.71 -11.17
N PHE A 11 8.36 44.65 -11.13
CA PHE A 11 8.02 43.95 -9.89
C PHE A 11 8.99 42.80 -9.73
N ALA A 12 10.04 43.01 -8.94
CA ALA A 12 10.84 41.94 -8.37
C ALA A 12 10.03 41.32 -7.22
N ILE A 13 9.19 40.33 -7.53
CA ILE A 13 8.64 39.41 -6.54
C ILE A 13 9.70 38.32 -6.39
N GLY A 14 10.43 38.35 -5.28
CA GLY A 14 11.24 37.22 -4.85
C GLY A 14 10.33 36.02 -4.65
N CYS A 15 10.44 35.04 -5.55
CA CYS A 15 9.94 33.71 -5.31
C CYS A 15 10.89 33.04 -4.33
N ASP A 16 10.76 33.36 -3.04
CA ASP A 16 11.21 32.42 -2.01
C ASP A 16 10.29 31.21 -2.15
N SER A 17 10.80 30.17 -2.81
CA SER A 17 10.24 28.84 -2.69
C SER A 17 10.23 28.52 -1.19
N PRO A 18 9.08 28.18 -0.58
CA PRO A 18 9.11 27.68 0.79
C PRO A 18 9.95 26.41 0.75
N SER A 19 11.17 26.49 1.29
CA SER A 19 11.90 25.28 1.65
C SER A 19 10.97 24.56 2.62
N ALA A 20 10.40 23.43 2.18
CA ALA A 20 9.91 22.44 3.11
C ALA A 20 11.14 22.07 3.94
N THR A 21 11.30 22.69 5.10
CA THR A 21 12.09 22.10 6.18
C THR A 21 11.45 20.75 6.39
N GLU A 22 12.07 19.72 5.82
CA GLU A 22 11.94 18.34 6.26
C GLU A 22 11.95 18.43 7.78
N GLY A 23 10.77 18.30 8.38
CA GLY A 23 10.66 18.10 9.81
C GLY A 23 11.29 16.75 10.03
N ALA A 24 12.62 16.72 10.16
CA ALA A 24 13.29 15.66 10.89
C ALA A 24 12.42 15.49 12.13
N ASP A 25 11.76 14.33 12.24
CA ASP A 25 11.02 13.93 13.43
C ASP A 25 11.92 14.34 14.58
N ALA A 26 11.59 15.46 15.23
CA ALA A 26 12.43 16.00 16.26
C ALA A 26 12.41 14.88 17.28
N SER A 27 13.54 14.16 17.42
CA SER A 27 13.64 13.05 18.37
C SER A 27 12.96 13.56 19.62
N PRO A 28 11.83 12.97 20.03
CA PRO A 28 10.98 13.56 21.05
C PRO A 28 11.89 13.89 22.21
N ALA A 29 11.98 15.19 22.54
CA ALA A 29 13.03 15.77 23.38
C ALA A 29 13.39 14.80 24.50
N ASP A 30 14.58 14.18 24.42
CA ASP A 30 15.02 12.98 25.16
C ASP A 30 14.00 12.56 26.22
N ALA A 31 12.98 11.81 25.78
CA ALA A 31 11.96 11.34 26.70
C ALA A 31 12.69 10.60 27.82
N ASP A 32 12.54 11.09 29.07
CA ASP A 32 13.21 10.52 30.23
C ASP A 32 13.03 9.01 30.18
N ALA A 33 14.13 8.27 30.06
CA ALA A 33 14.09 6.82 29.92
C ALA A 33 13.41 6.13 31.11
N ASN A 34 13.28 6.83 32.23
CA ASN A 34 12.60 6.36 33.45
C ASN A 34 11.13 6.78 33.53
N LEU A 35 10.60 7.51 32.53
CA LEU A 35 9.19 7.90 32.50
C LEU A 35 8.34 6.65 32.27
N VAL A 36 7.74 6.12 33.33
CA VAL A 36 6.72 5.07 33.20
C VAL A 36 5.37 5.73 32.95
N GLY A 37 4.62 5.23 31.98
CA GLY A 37 3.23 5.64 31.79
C GLY A 37 2.44 4.69 30.92
N ASN A 38 1.14 4.97 30.82
CA ASN A 38 0.18 4.05 30.24
C ASN A 38 0.27 4.04 28.71
N VAL A 39 0.24 2.86 28.11
CA VAL A 39 0.02 2.63 26.69
C VAL A 39 -1.31 1.91 26.52
N VAL A 40 -2.11 2.34 25.56
CA VAL A 40 -3.43 1.79 25.27
C VAL A 40 -3.42 1.08 23.91
N VAL A 41 -3.94 -0.14 23.88
CA VAL A 41 -4.09 -0.95 22.67
C VAL A 41 -5.56 -1.26 22.45
N HIS A 42 -6.07 -0.86 21.29
CA HIS A 42 -7.39 -1.19 20.81
C HIS A 42 -7.30 -2.32 19.78
N ALA A 43 -7.92 -3.46 20.07
CA ALA A 43 -8.11 -4.54 19.12
C ALA A 43 -9.48 -4.41 18.45
N VAL A 44 -9.47 -4.28 17.12
CA VAL A 44 -10.68 -4.20 16.31
C VAL A 44 -10.71 -5.29 15.25
N ASP A 45 -11.88 -5.56 14.68
CA ASP A 45 -12.03 -6.36 13.47
C ASP A 45 -11.96 -5.49 12.21
N LYS A 46 -12.09 -6.11 11.04
CA LYS A 46 -12.03 -5.42 9.74
C LYS A 46 -13.15 -4.38 9.51
N THR A 47 -14.18 -4.40 10.34
CA THR A 47 -15.29 -3.42 10.30
C THR A 47 -15.07 -2.26 11.28
N GLY A 48 -13.99 -2.32 12.07
CA GLY A 48 -13.73 -1.38 13.16
C GLY A 48 -14.46 -1.73 14.46
N ALA A 49 -15.14 -2.88 14.54
CA ALA A 49 -15.82 -3.30 15.77
C ALA A 49 -14.81 -3.82 16.78
N ALA A 50 -15.00 -3.46 18.06
CA ALA A 50 -14.17 -3.91 19.16
C ALA A 50 -14.14 -5.44 19.31
N VAL A 51 -12.96 -6.01 19.55
CA VAL A 51 -12.79 -7.46 19.75
C VAL A 51 -12.37 -7.75 21.21
N PRO A 52 -13.31 -8.16 22.09
CA PRO A 52 -13.00 -8.52 23.47
C PRO A 52 -12.32 -9.89 23.58
N GLY A 53 -11.64 -10.14 24.69
CA GLY A 53 -11.11 -11.47 25.03
C GLY A 53 -9.80 -11.85 24.35
N LEU A 54 -9.14 -10.94 23.64
CA LEU A 54 -7.83 -11.19 23.02
C LEU A 54 -6.71 -10.93 24.02
N HIS A 55 -5.66 -11.76 23.97
CA HIS A 55 -4.45 -11.52 24.74
C HIS A 55 -3.64 -10.38 24.11
N VAL A 56 -3.18 -9.45 24.96
CA VAL A 56 -2.26 -8.37 24.62
C VAL A 56 -1.10 -8.44 25.59
N VAL A 57 0.05 -8.86 25.08
CA VAL A 57 1.28 -8.99 25.86
C VAL A 57 2.12 -7.74 25.67
N PHE A 58 2.26 -6.95 26.72
CA PHE A 58 3.19 -5.84 26.78
C PHE A 58 4.55 -6.36 27.26
N ILE A 59 5.62 -5.98 26.56
CA ILE A 59 6.99 -6.31 26.92
C ILE A 59 7.71 -4.97 27.06
N ASP A 60 8.06 -4.65 28.30
CA ASP A 60 8.75 -3.41 28.64
C ASP A 60 10.23 -3.47 28.20
N SER A 61 10.89 -2.31 28.15
CA SER A 61 12.30 -2.16 27.76
C SER A 61 13.27 -2.89 28.70
N ASP A 62 12.87 -3.15 29.94
CA ASP A 62 13.63 -3.94 30.92
C ASP A 62 13.40 -5.46 30.79
N GLY A 63 12.54 -5.88 29.86
CA GLY A 63 12.15 -7.28 29.63
C GLY A 63 10.98 -7.77 30.46
N THR A 64 10.40 -6.94 31.34
CA THR A 64 9.19 -7.28 32.10
C THR A 64 8.02 -7.52 31.15
N THR A 65 7.31 -8.63 31.34
CA THR A 65 6.15 -8.99 30.52
C THR A 65 4.85 -8.85 31.31
N ILE A 66 3.86 -8.18 30.73
CA ILE A 66 2.52 -8.01 31.29
C ILE A 66 1.52 -8.58 30.28
N ASP A 67 0.79 -9.63 30.66
CA ASP A 67 -0.31 -10.22 29.87
C ASP A 67 -1.64 -9.59 30.30
N GLN A 68 -2.34 -8.98 29.36
CA GLN A 68 -3.66 -8.41 29.54
C GLN A 68 -4.65 -9.05 28.57
N VAL A 69 -5.93 -8.99 28.90
CA VAL A 69 -7.00 -9.43 28.00
C VAL A 69 -7.85 -8.23 27.63
N THR A 70 -8.18 -8.08 26.34
CA THR A 70 -9.03 -6.97 25.88
C THR A 70 -10.41 -7.01 26.53
N ASN A 71 -10.86 -5.86 27.02
CA ASN A 71 -12.18 -5.70 27.65
C ASN A 71 -13.32 -5.67 26.62
N ALA A 72 -14.55 -5.41 27.06
CA ALA A 72 -15.74 -5.32 26.19
C ALA A 72 -15.64 -4.27 25.07
N GLN A 73 -14.77 -3.27 25.21
CA GLN A 73 -14.46 -2.24 24.22
C GLN A 73 -13.26 -2.60 23.35
N GLY A 74 -12.73 -3.82 23.46
CA GLY A 74 -11.56 -4.27 22.70
C GLY A 74 -10.25 -3.64 23.20
N THR A 75 -10.24 -3.05 24.40
CA THR A 75 -9.09 -2.32 24.92
C THR A 75 -8.29 -3.14 25.92
N ALA A 76 -6.97 -3.11 25.81
CA ALA A 76 -6.02 -3.52 26.83
C ALA A 76 -5.00 -2.39 27.07
N GLN A 77 -4.47 -2.27 28.28
CA GLN A 77 -3.51 -1.21 28.61
C GLN A 77 -2.50 -1.67 29.65
N ALA A 78 -1.31 -1.10 29.63
CA ALA A 78 -0.28 -1.32 30.64
C ALA A 78 0.61 -0.09 30.80
N SER A 79 1.14 0.10 32.01
CA SER A 79 2.19 1.07 32.27
C SER A 79 3.54 0.48 31.87
N VAL A 80 4.27 1.17 30.98
CA VAL A 80 5.56 0.73 30.41
C VAL A 80 6.53 1.91 30.29
N HIS A 81 7.82 1.62 30.11
CA HIS A 81 8.84 2.62 29.77
C HIS A 81 8.89 2.89 28.24
N PRO A 82 9.51 3.99 27.80
CA PRO A 82 9.81 4.24 26.39
C PRO A 82 10.61 3.08 25.78
N GLY A 83 10.22 2.64 24.58
CA GLY A 83 10.88 1.53 23.89
C GLY A 83 10.18 0.18 24.05
N ALA A 84 9.11 0.11 24.84
CA ALA A 84 8.31 -1.10 25.02
C ALA A 84 7.68 -1.60 23.71
N SER A 85 7.11 -2.81 23.76
CA SER A 85 6.32 -3.38 22.67
C SER A 85 5.01 -3.97 23.18
N ALA A 86 4.02 -4.05 22.30
CA ALA A 86 2.75 -4.72 22.57
C ALA A 86 2.44 -5.72 21.47
N THR A 87 2.10 -6.95 21.86
CA THR A 87 1.75 -8.04 20.95
C THR A 87 0.31 -8.47 21.16
N VAL A 88 -0.55 -8.23 20.16
CA VAL A 88 -1.93 -8.74 20.15
C VAL A 88 -1.94 -10.14 19.54
N ILE A 89 -2.58 -11.07 20.23
CA ILE A 89 -2.56 -12.50 19.91
C ILE A 89 -3.99 -12.97 19.67
N ARG A 90 -4.21 -13.63 18.54
CA ARG A 90 -5.53 -14.09 18.13
C ARG A 90 -5.50 -15.50 17.56
N GLU A 91 -6.39 -16.35 18.05
CA GLU A 91 -6.71 -17.62 17.40
C GLU A 91 -7.61 -17.37 16.19
N ARG A 92 -7.16 -17.80 15.00
CA ARG A 92 -7.84 -17.54 13.73
C ARG A 92 -8.99 -18.49 13.46
N ASN A 93 -8.88 -19.74 13.91
CA ASN A 93 -9.87 -20.78 13.68
C ASN A 93 -9.82 -21.85 14.77
N THR A 94 -10.83 -22.72 14.80
CA THR A 94 -10.91 -23.85 15.73
C THR A 94 -9.86 -24.94 15.49
N LEU A 95 -9.06 -24.84 14.42
CA LEU A 95 -7.92 -25.72 14.14
C LEU A 95 -6.64 -25.23 14.83
N GLY A 96 -6.72 -24.16 15.63
CA GLY A 96 -5.63 -23.63 16.43
C GLY A 96 -4.63 -22.79 15.65
N ALA A 97 -4.95 -22.28 14.46
CA ALA A 97 -4.05 -21.35 13.78
C ALA A 97 -4.00 -19.99 14.52
N TYR A 98 -2.84 -19.36 14.64
CA TYR A 98 -2.69 -18.08 15.35
C TYR A 98 -2.19 -16.95 14.43
N SER A 99 -2.59 -15.73 14.76
CA SER A 99 -2.06 -14.48 14.23
C SER A 99 -1.56 -13.62 15.39
N MET A 100 -0.36 -13.06 15.25
CA MET A 100 0.22 -12.14 16.21
C MET A 100 0.66 -10.87 15.49
N THR A 101 0.34 -9.72 16.09
CA THR A 101 0.83 -8.41 15.63
C THR A 101 1.55 -7.73 16.79
N THR A 102 2.84 -7.46 16.60
CA THR A 102 3.67 -6.69 17.52
C THR A 102 3.89 -5.29 16.99
N VAL A 103 3.70 -4.28 17.83
CA VAL A 103 4.15 -2.90 17.59
C VAL A 103 5.29 -2.61 18.55
N GLN A 104 6.44 -2.18 18.04
CA GLN A 104 7.64 -1.88 18.80
C GLN A 104 7.77 -0.39 19.10
N ALA A 105 8.73 -0.06 19.98
CA ALA A 105 9.11 1.31 20.31
C ALA A 105 7.95 2.18 20.83
N LEU A 106 7.02 1.57 21.56
CA LEU A 106 5.92 2.27 22.21
C LEU A 106 6.47 3.22 23.29
N VAL A 107 5.80 4.35 23.47
CA VAL A 107 6.12 5.33 24.52
C VAL A 107 4.89 5.60 25.39
N PRO A 108 5.08 6.00 26.66
CA PRO A 108 3.99 6.47 27.51
C PRO A 108 3.06 7.47 26.78
N GLY A 109 1.76 7.19 26.82
CA GLY A 109 0.73 8.00 26.16
C GLY A 109 0.38 7.55 24.74
N ASP A 110 1.09 6.56 24.16
CA ASP A 110 0.68 5.96 22.89
C ASP A 110 -0.70 5.30 23.03
N ASP A 111 -1.56 5.57 22.05
CA ASP A 111 -2.90 5.02 21.87
C ASP A 111 -2.97 4.45 20.45
N ILE A 112 -2.95 3.12 20.35
CA ILE A 112 -2.80 2.42 19.07
C ILE A 112 -3.98 1.49 18.80
N THR A 113 -4.35 1.39 17.53
CA THR A 113 -5.35 0.45 17.05
C THR A 113 -4.72 -0.62 16.16
N ILE A 114 -5.03 -1.87 16.47
CA ILE A 114 -4.59 -3.07 15.75
C ILE A 114 -5.83 -3.79 15.22
N ASP A 115 -5.95 -3.86 13.89
CA ASP A 115 -6.92 -4.73 13.23
C ASP A 115 -6.42 -6.18 13.35
N THR A 116 -7.24 -7.02 13.97
CA THR A 116 -6.88 -8.41 14.29
C THR A 116 -7.38 -9.43 13.27
N ALA A 117 -8.21 -9.03 12.29
CA ALA A 117 -8.78 -9.82 11.17
C ALA A 117 -9.22 -11.29 11.45
N PRO A 118 -10.47 -11.72 11.13
CA PRO A 118 -11.11 -11.42 9.85
C PRO A 118 -12.61 -11.06 9.93
N GLY A 119 -13.15 -10.53 8.84
CA GLY A 119 -14.61 -10.40 8.68
C GLY A 119 -15.37 -11.73 8.49
N SER A 120 -14.69 -12.87 8.25
CA SER A 120 -15.33 -14.19 8.27
C SER A 120 -14.34 -15.31 8.64
N ALA A 121 -14.75 -16.20 9.56
CA ALA A 121 -13.96 -17.35 10.02
C ALA A 121 -13.71 -18.44 8.93
N ALA A 122 -14.19 -18.22 7.70
CA ALA A 122 -14.18 -19.19 6.61
C ALA A 122 -13.28 -18.80 5.43
N ALA A 123 -12.66 -17.61 5.43
CA ALA A 123 -11.68 -17.28 4.40
C ALA A 123 -10.42 -18.11 4.64
N THR A 124 -10.15 -19.06 3.75
CA THR A 124 -8.90 -19.84 3.68
C THR A 124 -7.67 -18.97 3.42
N ASP A 125 -7.90 -17.70 3.09
CA ASP A 125 -6.86 -16.70 2.83
C ASP A 125 -6.61 -15.82 4.04
N ASP A 126 -5.72 -16.29 4.91
CA ASP A 126 -4.88 -15.36 5.66
C ASP A 126 -3.43 -15.83 5.65
N ALA A 127 -2.74 -15.45 4.59
CA ALA A 127 -1.28 -15.52 4.58
C ALA A 127 -0.67 -14.14 4.32
N MET A 128 -1.21 -13.34 3.38
CA MET A 128 -0.66 -12.01 3.02
C MET A 128 -1.68 -11.06 2.31
N SER A 129 -2.98 -11.38 2.22
CA SER A 129 -3.72 -11.13 0.96
C SER A 129 -4.79 -10.03 0.92
N ASN A 130 -5.20 -9.37 2.01
CA ASN A 130 -6.15 -8.24 1.88
C ASN A 130 -5.73 -7.09 2.80
N ARG A 131 -4.58 -6.49 2.46
CA ARG A 131 -4.11 -5.18 2.95
C ARG A 131 -5.00 -4.02 2.47
N VAL A 132 -5.88 -4.30 1.50
CA VAL A 132 -6.92 -3.38 1.03
C VAL A 132 -8.14 -3.56 1.93
N VAL A 133 -8.53 -2.51 2.66
CA VAL A 133 -9.85 -2.43 3.31
C VAL A 133 -10.89 -2.77 2.24
N PRO A 134 -11.67 -3.86 2.39
CA PRO A 134 -12.70 -4.20 1.41
C PRO A 134 -13.59 -2.98 1.23
N LEU A 135 -13.87 -2.59 -0.01
CA LEU A 135 -14.87 -1.55 -0.20
C LEU A 135 -16.15 -1.99 0.47
N ASN A 136 -16.83 -1.06 1.12
CA ASN A 136 -18.20 -1.29 1.52
C ASN A 136 -19.03 -1.62 0.26
N THR A 137 -19.33 -2.91 0.08
CA THR A 137 -20.04 -3.44 -1.10
C THR A 137 -21.56 -3.25 -1.01
N THR A 138 -22.06 -2.62 0.06
CA THR A 138 -23.49 -2.32 0.21
C THR A 138 -23.95 -1.45 -0.96
N ALA A 139 -25.08 -1.79 -1.56
CA ALA A 139 -25.62 -1.03 -2.70
C ALA A 139 -25.95 0.40 -2.26
N ALA A 140 -25.32 1.39 -2.91
CA ALA A 140 -25.67 2.80 -2.76
C ALA A 140 -26.77 3.25 -3.73
N GLY A 141 -26.99 2.48 -4.80
CA GLY A 141 -27.98 2.75 -5.83
C GLY A 141 -27.37 2.70 -7.23
N ASN A 142 -28.18 2.95 -8.25
CA ASN A 142 -27.72 2.99 -9.64
C ASN A 142 -27.72 4.43 -10.16
N MET A 143 -26.83 4.76 -11.09
CA MET A 143 -26.83 6.04 -11.81
C MET A 143 -26.74 5.78 -13.31
N THR A 144 -27.48 6.52 -14.12
CA THR A 144 -27.49 6.37 -15.58
C THR A 144 -26.56 7.40 -16.22
N PHE A 145 -25.72 6.96 -17.16
CA PHE A 145 -24.84 7.84 -17.92
C PHE A 145 -25.25 7.86 -19.38
N THR A 146 -25.38 9.04 -19.99
CA THR A 146 -25.68 9.18 -21.43
C THR A 146 -24.52 9.84 -22.17
N TYR A 147 -24.22 9.37 -23.37
CA TYR A 147 -23.13 9.92 -24.21
C TYR A 147 -23.43 9.74 -25.71
N PRO A 148 -22.88 10.60 -26.59
CA PRO A 148 -23.06 10.47 -28.04
C PRO A 148 -22.43 9.19 -28.59
N ALA A 149 -22.88 8.71 -29.75
CA ALA A 149 -22.20 7.60 -30.42
C ALA A 149 -20.84 8.04 -30.99
N TYR A 150 -19.85 7.14 -30.98
CA TYR A 150 -18.61 7.29 -31.74
C TYR A 150 -18.64 6.38 -32.97
N SER A 151 -18.31 6.93 -34.14
CA SER A 151 -18.25 6.15 -35.38
C SER A 151 -17.11 5.13 -35.33
N GLY A 152 -17.39 3.86 -35.63
CA GLY A 152 -16.39 2.78 -35.59
C GLY A 152 -16.20 2.11 -34.23
N ALA A 153 -16.85 2.60 -33.16
CA ALA A 153 -16.87 1.90 -31.88
C ALA A 153 -17.67 0.60 -31.98
N ALA A 154 -17.06 -0.51 -31.58
CA ALA A 154 -17.75 -1.80 -31.43
C ALA A 154 -18.38 -1.92 -30.03
N LYS A 155 -17.79 -1.25 -29.03
CA LYS A 155 -18.28 -1.21 -27.65
C LYS A 155 -17.84 0.06 -26.92
N TYR A 156 -18.42 0.28 -25.75
CA TYR A 156 -18.06 1.32 -24.81
C TYR A 156 -17.67 0.72 -23.47
N ILE A 157 -16.71 1.37 -22.82
CA ILE A 157 -16.27 1.05 -21.48
C ILE A 157 -16.43 2.30 -20.63
N VAL A 158 -17.18 2.21 -19.53
CA VAL A 158 -17.42 3.32 -18.61
C VAL A 158 -16.62 3.10 -17.33
N PHE A 159 -15.86 4.12 -16.94
CA PHE A 159 -15.09 4.13 -15.71
C PHE A 159 -15.73 5.11 -14.73
N THR A 160 -16.07 4.60 -13.55
CA THR A 160 -16.60 5.36 -12.41
C THR A 160 -15.76 5.03 -11.16
N PRO A 161 -15.87 5.77 -10.04
CA PRO A 161 -15.13 5.46 -8.81
C PRO A 161 -15.22 3.99 -8.35
N CYS A 162 -16.25 3.27 -8.80
CA CYS A 162 -16.48 1.86 -8.53
C CYS A 162 -15.67 0.90 -9.43
N GLY A 163 -15.00 1.41 -10.46
CA GLY A 163 -14.14 0.66 -11.37
C GLY A 163 -14.56 0.75 -12.84
N ARG A 164 -14.15 -0.27 -13.59
CA ARG A 164 -14.41 -0.44 -15.02
C ARG A 164 -15.69 -1.24 -15.26
N THR A 165 -16.57 -0.75 -16.12
CA THR A 165 -17.72 -1.51 -16.63
C THR A 165 -17.73 -1.53 -18.16
N ASP A 166 -17.66 -2.72 -18.76
CA ASP A 166 -17.96 -2.90 -20.19
C ASP A 166 -19.49 -2.88 -20.36
N VAL A 167 -19.98 -1.95 -21.16
CA VAL A 167 -21.43 -1.73 -21.36
C VAL A 167 -21.87 -2.10 -22.77
N GLY A 168 -21.02 -2.81 -23.51
CA GLY A 168 -21.28 -3.21 -24.90
C GLY A 168 -21.57 -1.99 -25.77
N THR A 169 -22.63 -2.05 -26.58
CA THR A 169 -23.05 -0.95 -27.47
C THR A 169 -23.97 0.06 -26.78
N SER A 170 -24.27 -0.10 -25.49
CA SER A 170 -25.15 0.81 -24.77
C SER A 170 -24.55 2.22 -24.72
N ARG A 171 -25.42 3.22 -24.95
CA ARG A 171 -25.09 4.66 -24.82
C ARG A 171 -25.83 5.33 -23.67
N SER A 172 -26.57 4.52 -22.90
CA SER A 172 -27.34 4.94 -21.74
C SER A 172 -27.28 3.90 -20.61
N PRO A 173 -26.09 3.36 -20.25
CA PRO A 173 -26.00 2.33 -19.22
C PRO A 173 -26.43 2.86 -17.85
N SER A 174 -27.16 2.04 -17.11
CA SER A 174 -27.40 2.23 -15.67
C SER A 174 -26.39 1.41 -14.89
N LEU A 175 -25.51 2.08 -14.15
CA LEU A 175 -24.41 1.46 -13.42
C LEU A 175 -24.71 1.44 -11.93
N ALA A 176 -24.48 0.29 -11.29
CA ALA A 176 -24.61 0.15 -9.84
C ALA A 176 -23.39 0.75 -9.13
N PHE A 177 -23.66 1.46 -8.05
CA PHE A 177 -22.65 2.00 -7.14
C PHE A 177 -22.73 1.27 -5.80
N GLN A 178 -21.56 0.95 -5.26
CA GLN A 178 -21.39 0.46 -3.90
C GLN A 178 -21.04 1.64 -2.99
N ALA A 179 -21.47 1.59 -1.72
CA ALA A 179 -21.24 2.67 -0.77
C ALA A 179 -19.76 3.03 -0.63
N GLY A 180 -18.87 2.04 -0.66
CA GLY A 180 -17.42 2.25 -0.54
C GLY A 180 -16.77 2.94 -1.73
N CYS A 181 -17.45 3.02 -2.87
CA CYS A 181 -16.96 3.73 -4.05
C CYS A 181 -17.75 5.01 -4.34
N VAL A 182 -18.79 5.34 -3.60
CA VAL A 182 -19.45 6.64 -3.75
C VAL A 182 -18.48 7.74 -3.29
N LYS A 183 -17.96 8.48 -4.26
CA LYS A 183 -17.28 9.77 -4.06
C LYS A 183 -18.15 10.84 -4.69
N SER A 184 -18.21 12.02 -4.10
CA SER A 184 -18.97 13.15 -4.65
C SER A 184 -18.28 14.46 -4.27
N PRO A 185 -17.91 15.32 -5.22
CA PRO A 185 -18.01 15.11 -6.68
C PRO A 185 -17.05 14.01 -7.19
N PHE A 186 -17.31 13.50 -8.39
CA PHE A 186 -16.43 12.56 -9.09
C PHE A 186 -16.44 12.77 -10.61
N ASP A 187 -15.46 12.15 -11.27
CA ASP A 187 -15.32 12.18 -12.72
C ASP A 187 -15.75 10.84 -13.33
N VAL A 188 -16.37 10.90 -14.52
CA VAL A 188 -16.70 9.73 -15.33
C VAL A 188 -15.99 9.81 -16.66
N LEU A 189 -15.52 8.66 -17.10
CA LEU A 189 -14.85 8.49 -18.36
C LEU A 189 -15.53 7.41 -19.18
N VAL A 190 -15.76 7.69 -20.45
CA VAL A 190 -16.23 6.73 -21.44
C VAL A 190 -15.17 6.55 -22.50
N VAL A 191 -14.82 5.31 -22.79
CA VAL A 191 -13.93 4.94 -23.89
C VAL A 191 -14.73 4.21 -24.95
N ALA A 192 -14.68 4.70 -26.18
CA ALA A 192 -15.08 3.96 -27.37
C ALA A 192 -13.95 3.02 -27.76
N ALA A 193 -14.24 1.73 -27.89
CA ALA A 193 -13.24 0.71 -28.17
C ALA A 193 -13.64 -0.16 -29.38
N SER A 194 -12.62 -0.73 -30.03
CA SER A 194 -12.81 -1.78 -31.03
C SER A 194 -13.22 -3.11 -30.38
N SER A 195 -13.49 -4.13 -31.21
CA SER A 195 -13.82 -5.49 -30.73
C SER A 195 -12.65 -6.16 -29.98
N GLY A 196 -11.41 -5.69 -30.17
CA GLY A 196 -10.21 -6.20 -29.50
C GLY A 196 -9.77 -5.36 -28.30
N ASP A 197 -10.68 -4.60 -27.66
CA ASP A 197 -10.38 -3.72 -26.52
C ASP A 197 -9.37 -2.60 -26.78
N VAL A 198 -9.06 -2.32 -28.05
CA VAL A 198 -8.20 -1.18 -28.43
C VAL A 198 -8.99 0.12 -28.30
N PRO A 199 -8.56 1.09 -27.47
CA PRO A 199 -9.19 2.40 -27.36
C PRO A 199 -9.13 3.17 -28.68
N LEU A 200 -10.27 3.67 -29.15
CA LEU A 200 -10.40 4.47 -30.38
C LEU A 200 -10.58 5.95 -30.09
N ALA A 201 -11.37 6.27 -29.05
CA ALA A 201 -11.63 7.62 -28.59
C ALA A 201 -12.14 7.62 -27.15
N TRP A 202 -12.16 8.79 -26.53
CA TRP A 202 -12.66 8.98 -25.18
C TRP A 202 -13.47 10.26 -25.02
N ALA A 203 -14.35 10.27 -24.03
CA ALA A 203 -15.12 11.44 -23.59
C ALA A 203 -15.27 11.40 -22.07
N THR A 204 -15.24 12.56 -21.41
CA THR A 204 -15.31 12.63 -19.95
C THR A 204 -16.32 13.66 -19.45
N LYS A 205 -16.71 13.54 -18.19
CA LYS A 205 -17.42 14.59 -17.46
C LYS A 205 -16.94 14.62 -16.03
N SER A 206 -16.47 15.78 -15.59
CA SER A 206 -16.05 16.02 -14.21
C SER A 206 -17.18 16.57 -13.35
N GLY A 207 -16.97 16.57 -12.04
CA GLY A 207 -17.85 17.25 -11.09
C GLY A 207 -19.24 16.61 -10.93
N ILE A 208 -19.38 15.31 -11.21
CA ILE A 208 -20.65 14.60 -11.09
C ILE A 208 -20.95 14.38 -9.61
N THR A 209 -22.13 14.79 -9.16
CA THR A 209 -22.67 14.46 -7.84
C THR A 209 -23.41 13.13 -7.92
N PHE A 210 -23.07 12.17 -7.05
CA PHE A 210 -23.81 10.91 -7.00
C PHE A 210 -25.21 11.14 -6.44
N ALA A 211 -26.23 10.68 -7.16
CA ALA A 211 -27.58 10.57 -6.68
C ALA A 211 -28.23 9.31 -7.27
N ALA A 212 -28.80 8.46 -6.40
CA ALA A 212 -29.44 7.24 -6.85
C ALA A 212 -30.58 7.55 -7.84
N LYS A 213 -30.62 6.79 -8.94
CA LYS A 213 -31.52 6.93 -10.10
C LYS A 213 -31.34 8.22 -10.91
N ALA A 214 -30.33 9.05 -10.59
CA ALA A 214 -30.05 10.23 -11.39
C ALA A 214 -29.46 9.85 -12.76
N THR A 215 -29.57 10.79 -13.71
CA THR A 215 -28.96 10.68 -15.03
C THR A 215 -27.93 11.77 -15.21
N ALA A 216 -26.72 11.42 -15.61
CA ALA A 216 -25.67 12.37 -16.01
C ALA A 216 -25.37 12.24 -17.50
N ALA A 217 -25.60 13.33 -18.25
CA ALA A 217 -25.19 13.44 -19.64
C ALA A 217 -23.73 13.86 -19.75
N ILE A 218 -22.91 13.06 -20.43
CA ILE A 218 -21.51 13.31 -20.77
C ILE A 218 -21.52 14.02 -22.12
N THR A 219 -21.44 15.36 -22.06
CA THR A 219 -21.58 16.27 -23.21
C THR A 219 -20.25 16.62 -23.87
N ASP A 220 -19.16 16.02 -23.40
CA ASP A 220 -17.83 16.19 -23.99
C ASP A 220 -17.78 15.62 -25.42
N THR A 221 -16.92 16.20 -26.24
CA THR A 221 -16.64 15.71 -27.58
C THR A 221 -15.74 14.49 -27.51
N TRP A 222 -15.82 13.59 -28.51
CA TRP A 222 -14.88 12.47 -28.58
C TRP A 222 -13.48 12.95 -28.94
N HIS A 223 -12.50 12.61 -28.11
CA HIS A 223 -11.09 12.92 -28.29
C HIS A 223 -10.32 11.67 -28.73
N ALA A 224 -9.34 11.84 -29.59
CA ALA A 224 -8.42 10.76 -29.95
C ALA A 224 -7.51 10.39 -28.76
N PRO A 225 -7.01 9.14 -28.68
CA PRO A 225 -5.91 8.80 -27.79
C PRO A 225 -4.68 9.66 -28.09
N GLU A 226 -4.02 10.15 -27.05
CA GLU A 226 -2.79 10.94 -27.13
C GLU A 226 -1.60 10.08 -26.68
N SER A 227 -0.37 10.47 -27.01
CA SER A 227 0.83 9.83 -26.42
C SER A 227 1.08 10.35 -25.01
N PHE A 228 1.66 9.50 -24.17
CA PHE A 228 2.17 9.86 -22.84
C PHE A 228 3.56 9.26 -22.67
N ALA A 229 4.50 10.05 -22.15
CA ALA A 229 5.87 9.63 -21.91
C ALA A 229 6.23 9.73 -20.42
N ALA A 230 6.68 8.64 -19.82
CA ALA A 230 7.26 8.59 -18.49
C ALA A 230 8.78 8.49 -18.61
N THR A 231 9.51 9.47 -18.09
CA THR A 231 10.97 9.48 -18.09
C THR A 231 11.50 9.16 -16.70
N TYR A 232 12.36 8.17 -16.61
CA TYR A 232 12.99 7.73 -15.38
C TYR A 232 14.46 8.11 -15.46
N THR A 233 14.92 8.93 -14.54
CA THR A 233 16.29 9.45 -14.51
C THR A 233 17.08 8.85 -13.35
N ASN A 234 18.42 8.93 -13.44
CA ASN A 234 19.32 8.44 -12.39
C ASN A 234 19.06 6.98 -11.99
N VAL A 235 18.61 6.15 -12.93
CA VAL A 235 18.36 4.73 -12.66
C VAL A 235 19.70 4.08 -12.36
N THR A 236 19.79 3.41 -11.21
CA THR A 236 21.02 2.71 -10.82
C THR A 236 21.19 1.44 -11.64
N ASN A 237 22.42 0.94 -11.76
CA ASN A 237 22.72 -0.33 -12.45
C ASN A 237 22.08 -1.57 -11.78
N ARG A 238 21.43 -1.39 -10.63
CA ARG A 238 20.68 -2.42 -9.92
C ARG A 238 19.32 -2.66 -10.58
N VAL A 239 18.62 -1.58 -10.92
CA VAL A 239 17.30 -1.67 -11.53
C VAL A 239 17.44 -2.32 -12.91
N THR A 240 16.70 -3.40 -13.10
CA THR A 240 16.73 -4.19 -14.35
C THR A 240 15.51 -3.98 -15.23
N SER A 241 14.40 -3.59 -14.60
CA SER A 241 13.16 -3.31 -15.29
C SER A 241 12.37 -2.26 -14.53
N ILE A 242 11.68 -1.40 -15.27
CA ILE A 242 10.70 -0.46 -14.77
C ILE A 242 9.39 -0.74 -15.50
N GLU A 243 8.34 -1.05 -14.75
CA GLU A 243 6.97 -1.17 -15.23
C GLU A 243 6.19 0.08 -14.86
N MET A 244 5.52 0.69 -15.82
CA MET A 244 4.67 1.86 -15.58
C MET A 244 3.21 1.49 -15.80
N ASN A 245 2.37 1.86 -14.83
CA ASN A 245 0.92 1.80 -14.95
C ASN A 245 0.34 3.20 -14.71
N ARG A 246 -0.39 3.72 -15.69
CA ARG A 246 -1.12 4.98 -15.56
C ARG A 246 -2.60 4.68 -15.30
N PHE A 247 -3.15 5.20 -14.20
CA PHE A 247 -4.57 5.09 -13.85
C PHE A 247 -5.28 6.43 -13.93
N VAL A 248 -6.41 6.50 -14.65
CA VAL A 248 -7.22 7.73 -14.78
C VAL A 248 -8.70 7.46 -14.52
N PRO A 249 -9.41 8.29 -13.73
CA PRO A 249 -8.91 9.46 -12.98
C PRO A 249 -8.44 9.16 -11.55
N TYR A 250 -8.59 7.91 -11.09
CA TYR A 250 -8.21 7.43 -9.76
C TYR A 250 -7.56 6.05 -9.87
N VAL A 251 -7.06 5.50 -8.76
CA VAL A 251 -6.39 4.17 -8.66
C VAL A 251 -7.19 2.98 -9.23
N ARG A 252 -8.51 3.13 -9.39
CA ARG A 252 -9.44 2.15 -9.99
C ARG A 252 -9.87 2.50 -11.42
N GLY A 253 -9.20 3.48 -12.01
CA GLY A 253 -9.43 3.98 -13.36
C GLY A 253 -8.92 3.02 -14.44
N ILE A 254 -8.79 3.50 -15.68
CA ILE A 254 -8.19 2.71 -16.75
C ILE A 254 -6.72 2.45 -16.41
N ALA A 255 -6.31 1.19 -16.22
CA ALA A 255 -4.91 0.83 -16.32
C ALA A 255 -4.49 0.94 -17.80
N GLN A 256 -3.83 2.04 -18.17
CA GLN A 256 -3.44 2.31 -19.55
C GLN A 256 -2.13 1.60 -19.87
N GLN A 257 -2.23 0.31 -20.23
CA GLN A 257 -1.17 -0.62 -20.62
C GLN A 257 0.06 -0.66 -19.69
N VAL A 258 0.41 -1.86 -19.22
CA VAL A 258 1.73 -2.08 -18.62
C VAL A 258 2.76 -1.87 -19.72
N ALA A 259 3.57 -0.82 -19.59
CA ALA A 259 4.71 -0.59 -20.45
C ALA A 259 5.98 -0.84 -19.64
N THR A 260 6.89 -1.64 -20.21
CA THR A 260 8.09 -2.11 -19.54
C THR A 260 9.32 -1.54 -20.25
N GLY A 261 10.17 -0.85 -19.49
CA GLY A 261 11.51 -0.46 -19.92
C GLY A 261 12.54 -1.37 -19.29
N THR A 262 13.43 -1.97 -20.08
CA THR A 262 14.62 -2.63 -19.55
C THR A 262 15.70 -1.58 -19.31
N THR A 263 16.45 -1.70 -18.21
CA THR A 263 17.50 -0.75 -17.85
C THR A 263 18.73 -1.49 -17.36
N THR A 264 19.91 -0.96 -17.62
CA THR A 264 21.17 -1.38 -16.99
C THR A 264 21.83 -0.19 -16.26
N GLY A 265 21.01 0.76 -15.83
CA GLY A 265 21.38 2.08 -15.35
C GLY A 265 21.23 3.19 -16.39
N GLY A 266 21.26 4.45 -15.94
CA GLY A 266 21.07 5.65 -16.76
C GLY A 266 19.61 6.08 -16.89
N ASP A 267 19.31 6.96 -17.85
CA ASP A 267 17.94 7.44 -18.06
C ASP A 267 17.18 6.50 -19.01
N THR A 268 15.87 6.33 -18.81
CA THR A 268 14.99 5.59 -19.72
C THR A 268 13.65 6.29 -19.89
N THR A 269 13.03 6.13 -21.05
CA THR A 269 11.69 6.68 -21.32
C THR A 269 10.75 5.56 -21.74
N ILE A 270 9.63 5.44 -21.02
CA ILE A 270 8.54 4.52 -21.32
C ILE A 270 7.40 5.32 -21.92
N SER A 271 6.99 4.96 -23.14
CA SER A 271 5.87 5.60 -23.82
C SER A 271 4.64 4.69 -23.83
N THR A 272 3.47 5.26 -23.57
CA THR A 272 2.16 4.61 -23.67
C THR A 272 1.19 5.52 -24.41
N THR A 273 0.10 4.97 -24.91
CA THR A 273 -1.02 5.77 -25.39
C THR A 273 -1.94 6.10 -24.21
N LYS A 274 -2.10 7.39 -23.90
CA LYS A 274 -3.13 7.84 -22.99
C LYS A 274 -4.47 7.98 -23.71
N ALA A 275 -5.47 7.30 -23.17
CA ALA A 275 -6.83 7.40 -23.66
C ALA A 275 -7.62 8.51 -22.95
N THR A 276 -7.00 9.49 -22.28
CA THR A 276 -7.74 10.48 -21.45
C THR A 276 -7.01 11.74 -21.02
N LYS A 277 -7.81 12.79 -20.77
CA LYS A 277 -7.58 13.87 -19.80
C LYS A 277 -8.52 13.70 -18.60
N GLY A 278 -8.05 13.98 -17.40
CA GLY A 278 -8.82 13.95 -16.15
C GLY A 278 -8.28 14.97 -15.15
N LEU A 279 -8.98 15.25 -14.04
CA LEU A 279 -8.46 16.17 -13.02
C LEU A 279 -7.18 15.62 -12.37
N THR A 280 -7.13 14.31 -12.14
CA THR A 280 -6.00 13.62 -11.52
C THR A 280 -5.66 12.34 -12.27
N THR A 281 -4.41 11.91 -12.14
CA THR A 281 -3.92 10.63 -12.65
C THR A 281 -2.95 10.06 -11.64
N LEU A 282 -3.01 8.74 -11.43
CA LEU A 282 -2.02 8.01 -10.64
C LEU A 282 -1.02 7.33 -11.58
N ILE A 283 0.26 7.56 -11.38
CA ILE A 283 1.36 6.84 -12.03
C ILE A 283 1.94 5.87 -11.01
N LYS A 284 1.72 4.57 -11.25
CA LYS A 284 2.35 3.51 -10.49
C LYS A 284 3.57 3.01 -11.24
N SER A 285 4.75 3.31 -10.72
CA SER A 285 6.03 2.84 -11.24
C SER A 285 6.52 1.66 -10.39
N ARG A 286 6.57 0.46 -10.96
CA ARG A 286 7.13 -0.72 -10.32
C ARG A 286 8.56 -0.93 -10.80
N ILE A 287 9.51 -0.72 -9.90
CA ILE A 287 10.94 -0.81 -10.11
C ILE A 287 11.40 -2.20 -9.68
N LEU A 288 11.86 -3.01 -10.62
CA LEU A 288 12.32 -4.37 -10.35
C LEU A 288 13.84 -4.43 -10.32
N CYS A 289 14.37 -5.13 -9.33
CA CYS A 289 15.75 -5.54 -9.33
C CYS A 289 15.90 -7.03 -9.62
N ALA A 290 16.77 -7.40 -10.57
CA ALA A 290 16.91 -8.79 -10.98
C ALA A 290 17.43 -9.68 -9.85
N GLU A 291 16.97 -10.93 -9.88
CA GLU A 291 17.42 -11.98 -9.00
C GLU A 291 18.88 -12.32 -9.30
N GLY A 292 19.77 -12.32 -8.30
CA GLY A 292 21.15 -12.73 -8.51
C GLY A 292 22.16 -12.32 -7.43
N THR A 293 23.34 -12.93 -7.49
CA THR A 293 24.47 -12.78 -6.55
C THR A 293 25.18 -11.43 -6.61
N GLY A 294 24.68 -10.48 -7.40
CA GLY A 294 25.20 -9.12 -7.43
C GLY A 294 24.98 -8.45 -6.07
N ALA A 295 26.04 -7.90 -5.50
CA ALA A 295 25.98 -7.15 -4.25
C ALA A 295 25.01 -5.97 -4.39
N GLY A 296 23.76 -6.17 -3.96
CA GLY A 296 22.81 -5.06 -3.86
C GLY A 296 21.34 -5.33 -4.11
N CYS A 297 20.99 -6.46 -4.73
CA CYS A 297 19.60 -6.82 -4.96
C CYS A 297 19.34 -8.23 -4.48
N VAL A 298 19.01 -8.32 -3.22
CA VAL A 298 18.87 -9.62 -2.59
C VAL A 298 17.44 -10.08 -2.77
N SER A 299 17.19 -10.65 -3.94
CA SER A 299 16.11 -11.62 -4.09
C SER A 299 16.37 -12.77 -3.14
N SER A 300 15.36 -13.20 -2.40
CA SER A 300 15.39 -14.57 -1.89
C SER A 300 15.44 -15.53 -3.10
N SER A 301 15.76 -16.80 -2.89
CA SER A 301 15.80 -17.82 -3.96
C SER A 301 14.46 -18.04 -4.70
N SER A 302 13.42 -17.25 -4.42
CA SER A 302 12.08 -17.45 -4.95
C SER A 302 11.27 -16.16 -5.18
N GLY A 303 11.88 -14.96 -5.10
CA GLY A 303 11.16 -13.72 -5.37
C GLY A 303 12.04 -12.55 -5.75
N THR A 304 11.60 -11.79 -6.76
CA THR A 304 12.23 -10.57 -7.25
C THR A 304 12.03 -9.43 -6.24
N ALA A 305 13.12 -8.77 -5.84
CA ALA A 305 13.00 -7.56 -5.03
C ALA A 305 12.38 -6.46 -5.90
N GLN A 306 11.31 -5.85 -5.41
CA GLN A 306 10.59 -4.81 -6.13
C GLN A 306 10.29 -3.62 -5.22
N GLN A 307 10.30 -2.44 -5.81
CA GLN A 307 9.76 -1.22 -5.23
C GLN A 307 8.60 -0.73 -6.08
N THR A 308 7.51 -0.30 -5.44
CA THR A 308 6.42 0.40 -6.13
C THR A 308 6.47 1.86 -5.73
N ILE A 309 6.35 2.79 -6.67
CA ILE A 309 6.29 4.25 -6.46
C ILE A 309 4.97 4.77 -7.04
N ASN A 310 4.33 5.59 -6.23
CA ASN A 310 2.97 6.11 -6.28
C ASN A 310 2.43 7.25 -7.19
N GLU A 311 3.17 8.09 -7.90
CA GLU A 311 2.81 9.54 -8.04
C GLU A 311 1.44 9.98 -8.61
N VAL A 312 0.78 10.94 -7.94
CA VAL A 312 -0.42 11.64 -8.44
C VAL A 312 0.04 12.87 -9.21
N ILE A 313 -0.37 12.96 -10.46
CA ILE A 313 -0.08 14.08 -11.35
C ILE A 313 -1.37 14.68 -11.89
N ASP A 314 -1.26 15.88 -12.49
CA ASP A 314 -2.32 16.46 -13.29
C ASP A 314 -2.71 15.47 -14.40
N GLY A 315 -4.01 15.14 -14.51
CA GLY A 315 -4.45 14.18 -15.51
C GLY A 315 -4.38 14.70 -16.95
N ASN A 316 -4.12 16.01 -17.15
CA ASN A 316 -3.80 16.61 -18.44
C ASN A 316 -2.32 16.49 -18.83
N ALA A 317 -1.44 16.10 -17.90
CA ALA A 317 -0.01 15.99 -18.17
C ALA A 317 0.26 15.13 -19.42
N ALA A 318 1.11 15.65 -20.31
CA ALA A 318 1.56 14.92 -21.51
C ALA A 318 2.77 14.03 -21.20
N ALA A 319 3.48 14.33 -20.12
CA ALA A 319 4.65 13.59 -19.69
C ALA A 319 4.72 13.53 -18.17
N TYR A 320 5.55 12.62 -17.69
CA TYR A 320 5.89 12.40 -16.30
C TYR A 320 7.39 12.17 -16.19
N SER A 321 8.01 12.61 -15.10
CA SER A 321 9.42 12.38 -14.82
C SER A 321 9.62 11.94 -13.39
N LEU A 322 10.38 10.87 -13.17
CA LEU A 322 10.78 10.38 -11.86
C LEU A 322 12.31 10.31 -11.78
N ASP A 323 12.88 10.92 -10.76
CA ASP A 323 14.27 10.63 -10.36
C ASP A 323 14.27 9.35 -9.53
N VAL A 324 14.66 8.23 -10.16
CA VAL A 324 14.66 6.93 -9.49
C VAL A 324 15.73 6.89 -8.39
N GLY A 325 16.88 7.50 -8.61
CA GLY A 325 17.97 7.51 -7.64
C GLY A 325 17.60 8.21 -6.33
N ALA A 326 16.82 9.29 -6.42
CA ALA A 326 16.38 10.07 -5.26
C ALA A 326 15.16 9.50 -4.52
N ASN A 327 14.30 8.72 -5.20
CA ASN A 327 13.01 8.26 -4.65
C ASN A 327 12.98 6.78 -4.23
N LEU A 328 14.06 6.03 -4.46
CA LEU A 328 14.13 4.63 -4.01
C LEU A 328 14.38 4.57 -2.49
N LEU A 329 13.70 3.63 -1.85
CA LEU A 329 14.05 3.17 -0.52
C LEU A 329 15.28 2.26 -0.57
N PRO A 330 15.92 2.01 0.58
CA PRO A 330 16.90 0.95 0.67
C PRO A 330 16.32 -0.37 0.15
N TRP A 331 17.11 -1.06 -0.67
CA TRP A 331 16.83 -2.44 -1.04
C TRP A 331 17.01 -3.32 0.19
N VAL A 332 16.09 -4.27 0.38
CA VAL A 332 16.07 -5.13 1.56
C VAL A 332 16.43 -6.55 1.17
N SER A 333 17.35 -7.14 1.94
CA SER A 333 17.51 -8.58 2.07
C SER A 333 16.96 -9.05 3.41
N ALA A 334 16.47 -10.28 3.43
CA ALA A 334 16.09 -10.91 4.68
C ALA A 334 16.45 -12.40 4.68
N SER A 335 16.83 -12.89 5.85
CA SER A 335 16.97 -14.33 6.13
C SER A 335 16.49 -14.63 7.54
N TYR A 336 15.64 -15.63 7.69
CA TYR A 336 15.26 -16.11 9.02
C TYR A 336 16.35 -17.02 9.59
N VAL A 337 16.74 -16.78 10.84
CA VAL A 337 17.74 -17.52 11.61
C VAL A 337 17.00 -18.21 12.78
N PRO A 338 16.66 -19.51 12.66
CA PRO A 338 15.86 -20.22 13.67
C PRO A 338 16.49 -20.25 15.07
N GLU A 339 17.82 -20.31 15.15
CA GLU A 339 18.56 -20.41 16.41
C GLU A 339 18.37 -19.17 17.28
N THR A 340 18.42 -17.99 16.66
CA THR A 340 18.22 -16.70 17.35
C THR A 340 16.78 -16.22 17.28
N LYS A 341 15.91 -16.91 16.53
CA LYS A 341 14.53 -16.51 16.26
C LYS A 341 14.47 -15.10 15.67
N THR A 342 15.38 -14.81 14.74
CA THR A 342 15.56 -13.47 14.17
C THR A 342 15.31 -13.51 12.67
N ILE A 343 14.59 -12.53 12.12
CA ILE A 343 14.74 -12.17 10.72
C ILE A 343 15.92 -11.22 10.64
N ALA A 344 17.05 -11.70 10.14
CA ALA A 344 18.21 -10.86 9.86
C ALA A 344 17.93 -10.05 8.59
N VAL A 345 18.16 -8.74 8.65
CA VAL A 345 17.81 -7.78 7.60
C VAL A 345 19.06 -7.03 7.17
N THR A 346 19.40 -7.08 5.87
CA THR A 346 20.45 -6.21 5.31
C THR A 346 19.81 -5.18 4.40
N LEU A 347 20.17 -3.92 4.60
CA LEU A 347 19.75 -2.82 3.74
C LEU A 347 20.85 -2.48 2.75
N THR A 348 20.48 -2.03 1.56
CA THR A 348 21.44 -1.42 0.63
C THR A 348 20.84 -0.25 -0.12
N GLY A 349 21.49 0.90 -0.03
CA GLY A 349 20.95 2.18 -0.49
C GLY A 349 20.64 3.09 0.69
N THR A 350 19.99 4.20 0.39
CA THR A 350 19.57 5.23 1.35
C THR A 350 18.09 5.51 1.17
N GLY A 351 17.47 6.21 2.12
CA GLY A 351 16.07 6.59 2.07
C GLY A 351 15.48 6.59 3.46
N THR A 352 14.57 7.53 3.72
CA THR A 352 13.79 7.58 4.96
C THR A 352 12.67 6.56 4.91
N VAL A 353 12.28 6.01 6.06
CA VAL A 353 11.23 5.00 6.17
C VAL A 353 10.28 5.45 7.28
N ASP A 354 9.01 5.57 6.96
CA ASP A 354 7.95 5.87 7.94
C ASP A 354 7.49 4.59 8.66
N LEU A 355 7.52 3.45 7.98
CA LEU A 355 7.06 2.18 8.53
C LEU A 355 7.91 1.01 8.05
N PHE A 356 8.40 0.22 9.00
CA PHE A 356 9.05 -1.05 8.74
C PHE A 356 8.19 -2.20 9.28
N GLU A 357 8.02 -3.25 8.48
CA GLU A 357 7.33 -4.48 8.86
C GLU A 357 8.22 -5.69 8.57
N ALA A 358 8.37 -6.57 9.55
CA ALA A 358 8.86 -7.94 9.37
C ALA A 358 7.74 -8.94 9.65
N ASN A 359 7.59 -9.93 8.78
CA ASN A 359 6.56 -10.96 8.86
C ASN A 359 7.22 -12.34 8.83
N LEU A 360 6.81 -13.22 9.75
CA LEU A 360 7.17 -14.63 9.78
C LEU A 360 5.91 -15.49 9.86
N ARG A 361 5.79 -16.42 8.93
CA ARG A 361 4.87 -17.56 8.98
C ARG A 361 5.66 -18.83 9.25
N TYR A 362 5.24 -19.59 10.25
CA TYR A 362 5.85 -20.86 10.64
C TYR A 362 4.78 -21.88 11.02
N THR A 363 5.16 -23.15 11.02
CA THR A 363 4.29 -24.23 11.46
C THR A 363 4.93 -25.03 12.58
N ARG A 364 4.08 -25.51 13.49
CA ARG A 364 4.49 -26.42 14.56
C ARG A 364 3.87 -27.79 14.34
N ASN A 365 4.70 -28.82 14.45
CA ASN A 365 4.31 -30.22 14.27
C ASN A 365 3.55 -30.47 12.94
N ASN A 366 3.83 -29.68 11.90
CA ASN A 366 3.14 -29.68 10.60
C ASN A 366 1.61 -29.52 10.65
N ALA A 367 1.06 -29.03 11.76
CA ALA A 367 -0.40 -28.95 11.97
C ALA A 367 -0.85 -27.51 12.24
N VAL A 368 -0.15 -26.81 13.13
CA VAL A 368 -0.56 -25.49 13.59
C VAL A 368 0.20 -24.41 12.82
N ILE A 369 -0.52 -23.45 12.24
CA ILE A 369 0.06 -22.34 11.48
C ILE A 369 0.03 -21.06 12.31
N TYR A 370 1.20 -20.46 12.48
CA TYR A 370 1.37 -19.17 13.13
C TYR A 370 1.77 -18.12 12.09
N THR A 371 1.35 -16.89 12.29
CA THR A 371 1.76 -15.75 11.47
C THR A 371 2.03 -14.58 12.40
N TRP A 372 3.25 -14.08 12.39
CA TRP A 372 3.72 -13.02 13.26
C TRP A 372 4.17 -11.82 12.43
N ARG A 373 3.52 -10.68 12.63
CA ARG A 373 3.90 -9.39 12.03
C ARG A 373 4.48 -8.49 13.11
N VAL A 374 5.61 -7.87 12.84
CA VAL A 374 6.29 -6.93 13.75
C VAL A 374 6.45 -5.62 13.01
N PHE A 375 5.89 -4.55 13.57
CA PHE A 375 6.04 -3.19 13.09
C PHE A 375 7.05 -2.45 13.97
N GLY A 376 8.01 -1.78 13.35
CA GLY A 376 9.07 -1.05 14.04
C GLY A 376 9.44 0.26 13.33
N PRO A 377 10.12 1.19 14.03
CA PRO A 377 10.48 2.51 13.50
C PRO A 377 11.67 2.47 12.54
N THR A 378 12.56 1.48 12.70
CA THR A 378 13.82 1.41 11.98
C THR A 378 13.93 0.05 11.31
N PRO A 379 14.25 0.01 10.01
CA PRO A 379 14.53 -1.26 9.36
C PRO A 379 15.82 -1.88 9.91
N GLY A 380 15.74 -3.14 10.33
CA GLY A 380 16.86 -3.85 10.91
C GLY A 380 16.47 -5.26 11.33
N ASP A 381 17.37 -5.94 12.02
CA ASP A 381 17.13 -7.29 12.52
C ASP A 381 15.92 -7.31 13.48
N VAL A 382 15.03 -8.28 13.28
CA VAL A 382 13.83 -8.46 14.11
C VAL A 382 13.92 -9.78 14.84
N THR A 383 14.18 -9.72 16.14
CA THR A 383 14.08 -10.88 17.04
C THR A 383 12.66 -10.96 17.59
N PHE A 384 12.00 -12.09 17.37
CA PHE A 384 10.65 -12.31 17.89
C PHE A 384 10.70 -12.50 19.42
N PRO A 385 9.86 -11.78 20.18
CA PRO A 385 9.92 -11.87 21.63
C PRO A 385 9.47 -13.24 22.15
N THR A 386 9.90 -13.57 23.36
CA THR A 386 9.36 -14.72 24.08
C THR A 386 8.06 -14.29 24.75
N LEU A 387 6.97 -15.02 24.49
CA LEU A 387 5.66 -14.75 25.10
C LEU A 387 5.48 -15.59 26.37
N PRO A 388 4.67 -15.14 27.34
CA PRO A 388 4.35 -15.94 28.51
C PRO A 388 3.80 -17.32 28.14
N ALA A 389 4.21 -18.35 28.89
CA ALA A 389 3.73 -19.72 28.67
C ALA A 389 2.21 -19.90 28.95
N THR A 390 1.58 -18.89 29.55
CA THR A 390 0.13 -18.83 29.80
C THR A 390 -0.69 -18.55 28.55
N ILE A 391 -0.07 -18.06 27.47
CA ILE A 391 -0.78 -17.74 26.24
C ILE A 391 -1.30 -19.03 25.58
N PRO A 392 -2.61 -19.11 25.27
CA PRO A 392 -3.19 -20.25 24.57
C PRO A 392 -2.46 -20.57 23.25
N GLY A 393 -2.20 -21.86 23.02
CA GLY A 393 -1.54 -22.36 21.82
C GLY A 393 -0.02 -22.16 21.75
N ASP A 394 0.58 -21.57 22.79
CA ASP A 394 2.01 -21.26 22.89
C ASP A 394 2.59 -20.67 21.59
N PRO A 395 2.21 -19.45 21.20
CA PRO A 395 2.67 -18.85 19.95
C PRO A 395 4.14 -18.42 19.99
N THR A 396 4.91 -18.66 21.04
CA THR A 396 6.34 -18.32 21.05
C THR A 396 7.09 -19.07 19.95
N VAL A 397 7.89 -18.37 19.13
CA VAL A 397 8.72 -18.99 18.08
C VAL A 397 9.76 -19.93 18.71
N ARG A 398 9.95 -21.11 18.12
CA ARG A 398 10.96 -22.10 18.51
C ARG A 398 11.91 -22.38 17.36
N SER A 399 13.16 -22.72 17.67
CA SER A 399 14.14 -23.15 16.66
C SER A 399 13.76 -24.44 15.93
N THR A 400 12.85 -25.23 16.50
CA THR A 400 12.31 -26.48 15.91
C THR A 400 11.09 -26.24 15.03
N ASP A 401 10.54 -25.03 14.98
CA ASP A 401 9.38 -24.75 14.15
C ASP A 401 9.77 -24.82 12.66
N ALA A 402 8.91 -25.42 11.85
CA ALA A 402 9.14 -25.47 10.41
C ALA A 402 8.85 -24.09 9.82
N GLN A 403 9.86 -23.50 9.20
CA GLN A 403 9.72 -22.21 8.56
C GLN A 403 8.79 -22.31 7.35
N GLY A 404 7.79 -21.44 7.31
CA GLY A 404 6.89 -21.28 6.16
C GLY A 404 7.41 -20.22 5.20
N VAL A 405 7.06 -18.96 5.50
CA VAL A 405 7.35 -17.80 4.66
C VAL A 405 7.83 -16.67 5.56
N TYR A 406 8.73 -15.84 5.07
CA TYR A 406 9.04 -14.56 5.71
C TYR A 406 9.05 -13.45 4.67
N GLN A 407 8.76 -12.25 5.14
CA GLN A 407 8.72 -11.05 4.32
C GLN A 407 9.21 -9.87 5.13
N VAL A 408 9.90 -8.95 4.47
CA VAL A 408 10.16 -7.62 5.00
C VAL A 408 9.58 -6.59 4.05
N TYR A 409 8.98 -5.56 4.63
CA TYR A 409 8.36 -4.45 3.92
C TYR A 409 8.84 -3.12 4.51
N LEU A 410 9.25 -2.21 3.62
CA LEU A 410 9.52 -0.81 3.98
C LEU A 410 8.43 0.06 3.36
N CYS A 411 8.06 1.13 4.03
CA CYS A 411 7.24 2.19 3.48
C CYS A 411 7.77 3.56 3.86
N GLU A 412 7.76 4.45 2.89
CA GLU A 412 7.70 5.90 3.07
C GLU A 412 6.41 6.37 2.41
N SER A 413 5.80 7.44 2.91
CA SER A 413 4.57 8.02 2.38
C SER A 413 4.40 9.42 2.92
N THR A 414 4.23 10.41 2.03
CA THR A 414 3.91 11.79 2.44
C THR A 414 2.58 11.95 3.18
N ALA A 415 1.72 10.92 3.18
CA ALA A 415 0.50 10.90 3.99
C ALA A 415 0.75 10.47 5.44
N LEU A 416 1.93 9.92 5.72
CA LEU A 416 2.43 9.61 7.04
C LEU A 416 3.46 10.70 7.41
N SER A 417 3.48 11.08 8.68
CA SER A 417 4.50 11.99 9.21
C SER A 417 5.39 11.19 10.16
N GLY A 418 6.09 10.19 9.63
CA GLY A 418 6.93 9.29 10.42
C GLY A 418 6.19 8.15 11.13
N TYR A 419 6.96 7.34 11.84
CA TYR A 419 6.50 6.12 12.52
C TYR A 419 5.40 6.37 13.55
N ARG A 420 5.47 7.49 14.28
CA ARG A 420 4.48 7.83 15.31
C ARG A 420 3.09 8.06 14.74
N ALA A 421 3.00 8.64 13.54
CA ALA A 421 1.74 8.73 12.82
C ALA A 421 1.30 7.34 12.32
N ALA A 422 2.25 6.56 11.79
CA ALA A 422 1.98 5.24 11.23
C ALA A 422 1.39 4.25 12.25
N ILE A 423 1.89 4.23 13.50
CA ILE A 423 1.49 3.21 14.49
C ILE A 423 0.11 3.38 15.10
N LYS A 424 -0.49 4.58 15.01
CA LYS A 424 -1.86 4.81 15.53
C LYS A 424 -2.86 3.85 14.91
N ASN A 425 -2.68 3.52 13.63
CA ASN A 425 -3.46 2.52 12.89
C ASN A 425 -2.55 1.74 11.94
N VAL A 426 -1.66 0.87 12.45
CA VAL A 426 -0.58 0.21 11.65
C VAL A 426 -1.06 -0.41 10.33
N TYR A 427 -2.25 -1.02 10.31
CA TYR A 427 -2.81 -1.64 9.10
C TYR A 427 -3.34 -0.61 8.09
N GLU A 428 -3.98 0.46 8.56
CA GLU A 428 -4.44 1.55 7.70
C GLU A 428 -3.26 2.34 7.14
N SER A 429 -2.23 2.58 7.95
CA SER A 429 -0.98 3.20 7.52
C SER A 429 -0.27 2.34 6.48
N LEU A 430 -0.20 1.02 6.68
CA LEU A 430 0.31 0.11 5.66
C LEU A 430 -0.53 0.16 4.38
N GLY A 431 -1.87 0.18 4.49
CA GLY A 431 -2.76 0.33 3.34
C GLY A 431 -2.59 1.69 2.64
N THR A 432 -2.31 2.75 3.41
CA THR A 432 -1.95 4.09 2.93
C THR A 432 -0.66 4.02 2.13
N CYS A 433 0.36 3.32 2.60
CA CYS A 433 1.58 3.06 1.84
C CYS A 433 1.34 2.28 0.53
N GLU A 434 0.30 1.47 0.44
CA GLU A 434 0.03 0.72 -0.79
C GLU A 434 -0.87 1.49 -1.76
N ALA A 435 -1.78 2.30 -1.21
CA ALA A 435 -2.80 3.01 -1.96
C ALA A 435 -2.40 4.43 -2.36
N ASN A 436 -1.57 5.10 -1.56
CA ASN A 436 -1.23 6.50 -1.76
C ASN A 436 -0.02 6.72 -2.64
N ALA A 437 -0.04 7.94 -3.15
CA ALA A 437 0.65 8.38 -4.32
C ALA A 437 2.13 8.72 -4.14
N THR A 438 2.68 8.56 -2.96
CA THR A 438 4.11 8.87 -2.73
C THR A 438 4.72 7.78 -1.90
N ALA A 439 4.29 6.55 -2.15
CA ALA A 439 4.76 5.45 -1.36
C ALA A 439 5.69 4.57 -2.15
N THR A 440 6.92 4.50 -1.65
CA THR A 440 7.93 3.55 -2.09
C THR A 440 7.83 2.31 -1.20
N GLY A 441 7.62 1.14 -1.80
CA GLY A 441 7.43 -0.10 -1.04
C GLY A 441 8.42 -1.20 -1.43
N THR A 442 9.50 -1.42 -0.67
CA THR A 442 10.44 -2.53 -0.93
C THR A 442 9.89 -3.81 -0.34
N THR A 443 9.68 -4.83 -1.17
CA THR A 443 9.30 -6.16 -0.70
C THR A 443 10.38 -7.19 -1.03
N ALA A 444 10.84 -7.91 -0.01
CA ALA A 444 11.58 -9.15 -0.16
C ALA A 444 10.70 -10.32 0.30
N THR A 445 10.35 -11.24 -0.60
CA THR A 445 9.53 -12.41 -0.29
C THR A 445 10.28 -13.68 -0.68
N LYS A 446 10.23 -14.71 0.16
CA LYS A 446 10.61 -16.08 -0.19
C LYS A 446 9.40 -16.99 -0.20
N PRO A 447 8.78 -17.28 -1.36
CA PRO A 447 7.84 -18.39 -1.44
C PRO A 447 8.54 -19.73 -1.16
N LEU A 448 7.80 -20.66 -0.57
CA LEU A 448 8.24 -22.03 -0.32
C LEU A 448 8.75 -22.65 -1.63
N ALA A 449 9.92 -23.28 -1.59
CA ALA A 449 10.20 -24.34 -2.55
C ALA A 449 9.12 -25.41 -2.34
N PRO A 450 8.41 -25.89 -3.37
CA PRO A 450 7.44 -26.94 -3.20
C PRO A 450 8.16 -28.16 -2.62
N THR A 451 7.91 -28.46 -1.35
CA THR A 451 8.12 -29.81 -0.82
C THR A 451 7.26 -30.71 -1.69
N THR A 452 7.91 -31.50 -2.54
CA THR A 452 7.34 -32.46 -3.49
C THR A 452 5.90 -32.87 -3.15
N GLY A 453 4.94 -32.43 -3.98
CA GLY A 453 3.57 -32.97 -4.00
C GLY A 453 2.46 -31.97 -3.69
N MET A 454 2.25 -30.97 -4.55
CA MET A 454 0.91 -30.50 -5.00
C MET A 454 1.06 -29.24 -5.87
N SER A 455 0.84 -29.36 -7.18
CA SER A 455 0.80 -28.23 -8.11
C SER A 455 -0.52 -27.46 -7.95
N ARG A 456 -0.47 -26.15 -7.72
CA ARG A 456 -1.59 -25.24 -7.99
C ARG A 456 -1.16 -24.19 -9.00
N LEU A 457 -1.82 -24.22 -10.18
CA LEU A 457 -1.88 -23.11 -11.12
C LEU A 457 -2.62 -21.94 -10.46
N SER A 458 -2.04 -20.73 -10.44
CA SER A 458 -2.80 -19.49 -10.31
C SER A 458 -2.70 -18.71 -11.61
N GLN A 459 -3.74 -18.81 -12.44
CA GLN A 459 -3.97 -17.90 -13.55
C GLN A 459 -4.66 -16.64 -12.98
N TRP A 460 -4.05 -15.48 -13.20
CA TRP A 460 -4.69 -14.19 -13.02
C TRP A 460 -5.50 -13.90 -14.29
N ASN A 461 -6.82 -13.77 -14.16
CA ASN A 461 -7.72 -13.16 -15.15
C ASN A 461 -8.23 -11.84 -14.60
#